data_AF-A0A9X1T0U7-F1
#
_entry.id   AF-A0A9X1T0U7-F1
#
_cell.length_a   1.000
_cell.length_b   1.000
_cell.length_c   1.000
_cell.angle_alpha   90.00
_cell.angle_beta   90.00
_cell.angle_gamma   90.00
#
_symmetry.space_group_name_H-M   'P 1'
#
loop_
_entity.id
_entity.type
_entity.pdbx_description
1 polymer ?
#
loop_
_entity_poly.entity_id
_entity_poly.type
_entity_poly.pdbx_seq_one_letter_code
_entity_poly.pdbx_strand_id
1 'polypeptide(L)'
;MKKFLAAFAAVAAITGGTLVAGASSASAHAITCHTLAGKPYRTGSERPYSVGGYGRVDCDDIVDGREMIVQLQIYEGKWRNYGNPTETHNRGMHVSLYDGAPCKQGINRYRLHVKNTGRHHNTQTKTVTSESVQVSC
;
A
#
# COMPACT_ATOMS: atom_id res chain seq x y z
N MET A 1 -3.26 64.61 66.53
CA MET A 1 -3.41 63.13 66.46
C MET A 1 -2.62 62.63 65.27
N LYS A 2 -1.90 61.51 65.45
CA LYS A 2 -0.72 61.10 64.68
C LYS A 2 -1.08 60.39 63.36
N LYS A 3 -0.47 60.88 62.27
CA LYS A 3 0.19 60.17 61.15
C LYS A 3 -0.55 59.02 60.46
N PHE A 4 -0.93 59.28 59.21
CA PHE A 4 -1.17 58.30 58.15
C PHE A 4 0.03 57.35 58.02
N LEU A 5 -0.23 56.05 58.06
CA LEU A 5 0.72 55.00 57.69
C LEU A 5 0.72 54.88 56.16
N ALA A 6 1.90 55.07 55.58
CA ALA A 6 2.24 54.63 54.24
C ALA A 6 2.64 53.15 54.27
N ALA A 7 2.30 52.41 53.21
CA ALA A 7 3.12 51.30 52.73
C ALA A 7 2.96 51.15 51.21
N PHE A 8 4.09 51.26 50.54
CA PHE A 8 4.34 51.06 49.11
C PHE A 8 4.30 49.56 48.73
N ALA A 9 4.28 49.34 47.40
CA ALA A 9 4.71 48.14 46.67
C ALA A 9 3.63 47.05 46.47
N ALA A 10 3.49 46.37 45.34
CA ALA A 10 4.24 46.36 44.09
C ALA A 10 3.30 45.91 42.96
N VAL A 11 3.51 46.45 41.76
CA VAL A 11 2.97 45.90 40.51
C VAL A 11 3.80 44.65 40.18
N ALA A 12 3.17 43.49 40.13
CA ALA A 12 3.75 42.31 39.49
C ALA A 12 2.86 41.96 38.28
N ALA A 13 3.33 42.34 37.09
CA ALA A 13 2.78 41.87 35.84
C ALA A 13 2.97 40.35 35.77
N ILE A 14 1.87 39.61 35.78
CA ILE A 14 1.88 38.19 35.45
C ILE A 14 2.04 38.12 33.93
N THR A 15 3.28 38.03 33.47
CA THR A 15 3.60 37.51 32.15
C THR A 15 3.12 36.07 32.11
N GLY A 16 1.87 35.87 31.69
CA GLY A 16 1.31 34.57 31.34
C GLY A 16 2.06 34.06 30.13
N GLY A 17 3.14 33.32 30.37
CA GLY A 17 3.87 32.61 29.33
C GLY A 17 2.92 31.62 28.67
N THR A 18 2.53 31.89 27.43
CA THR A 18 1.97 30.91 26.53
C THR A 18 3.01 29.81 26.38
N LEU A 19 2.77 28.66 27.03
CA LEU A 19 3.43 27.42 26.70
C LEU A 19 3.01 27.08 25.27
N VAL A 20 3.80 27.54 24.30
CA VAL A 20 3.77 26.99 22.96
C VAL A 20 4.29 25.57 23.11
N ALA A 21 3.38 24.63 23.32
CA ALA A 21 3.68 23.21 23.20
C ALA A 21 4.15 23.02 21.75
N GLY A 22 5.47 23.01 21.57
CA GLY A 22 6.08 22.67 20.31
C GLY A 22 5.60 21.28 19.95
N ALA A 23 4.68 21.20 18.99
CA ALA A 23 4.35 19.94 18.36
C ALA A 23 5.67 19.41 17.81
N SER A 24 6.21 18.39 18.47
CA SER A 24 7.31 17.61 17.93
C SER A 24 6.84 17.14 16.56
N SER A 25 7.40 17.72 15.51
CA SER A 25 7.23 17.28 14.14
C SER A 25 7.61 15.81 14.14
N ALA A 26 6.61 14.93 14.20
CA ALA A 26 6.83 13.50 14.09
C ALA A 26 7.59 13.31 12.78
N SER A 27 8.84 12.90 12.88
CA SER A 27 9.67 12.60 11.72
C SER A 27 8.88 11.59 10.89
N ALA A 28 8.45 11.99 9.69
CA ALA A 28 7.87 11.06 8.74
C ALA A 28 8.94 10.04 8.41
N HIS A 29 8.89 8.87 9.05
CA HIS A 29 9.71 7.75 8.64
C HIS A 29 9.01 7.13 7.44
N ALA A 30 9.73 7.03 6.34
CA ALA A 30 9.20 6.49 5.10
C ALA A 30 9.16 4.96 5.21
N ILE A 31 7.99 4.36 4.93
CA ILE A 31 7.86 2.91 4.79
C ILE A 31 8.29 2.51 3.39
N THR A 32 9.22 1.56 3.31
CA THR A 32 9.65 0.98 2.03
C THR A 32 8.85 -0.28 1.75
N CYS A 33 8.28 -0.36 0.55
CA CYS A 33 7.48 -1.49 0.11
C CYS A 33 8.06 -2.11 -1.16
N HIS A 34 8.28 -3.41 -1.13
CA HIS A 34 8.68 -4.22 -2.28
C HIS A 34 7.47 -4.95 -2.84
N THR A 35 7.16 -4.70 -4.11
CA THR A 35 6.06 -5.36 -4.83
C THR A 35 6.64 -6.36 -5.81
N LEU A 36 6.05 -7.56 -5.87
CA LEU A 36 6.45 -8.65 -6.74
C LEU A 36 5.24 -9.17 -7.51
N ALA A 37 5.43 -9.41 -8.81
CA ALA A 37 4.56 -10.21 -9.64
C ALA A 37 5.17 -11.60 -9.85
N GLY A 38 4.46 -12.65 -9.47
CA GLY A 38 4.83 -14.03 -9.77
C GLY A 38 4.61 -14.35 -11.24
N LYS A 39 5.41 -15.29 -11.76
CA LYS A 39 5.22 -15.86 -13.11
C LYS A 39 3.87 -16.57 -13.19
N PRO A 40 3.00 -16.27 -14.16
CA PRO A 40 1.80 -17.04 -14.38
C PRO A 40 2.09 -18.53 -14.60
N TYR A 41 1.16 -19.40 -14.25
CA TYR A 41 1.31 -20.84 -14.44
C TYR A 41 -0.04 -21.50 -14.72
N ARG A 42 0.00 -22.64 -15.43
CA ARG A 42 -1.18 -23.46 -15.64
C ARG A 42 -1.62 -24.07 -14.30
N THR A 43 -2.90 -23.98 -13.99
CA THR A 43 -3.53 -24.61 -12.83
C THR A 43 -4.57 -25.64 -13.27
N GLY A 44 -4.74 -26.67 -12.44
CA GLY A 44 -5.60 -27.82 -12.73
C GLY A 44 -4.92 -28.91 -13.55
N SER A 45 -5.33 -30.15 -13.30
CA SER A 45 -4.89 -31.36 -14.00
C SER A 45 -5.85 -31.80 -15.12
N GLU A 46 -7.10 -31.35 -15.08
CA GLU A 46 -8.19 -31.78 -15.98
C GLU A 46 -8.81 -30.61 -16.73
N ARG A 47 -9.44 -30.89 -17.89
CA ARG A 47 -10.03 -29.86 -18.75
C ARG A 47 -11.36 -29.35 -18.16
N PRO A 48 -11.66 -28.03 -18.25
CA PRO A 48 -10.82 -26.98 -18.82
C PRO A 48 -9.68 -26.56 -17.86
N TYR A 49 -8.47 -26.40 -18.39
CA TYR A 49 -7.34 -25.85 -17.63
C TYR A 49 -7.63 -24.42 -17.19
N SER A 50 -6.96 -23.98 -16.13
CA SER A 50 -6.93 -22.58 -15.72
C SER A 50 -5.50 -22.04 -15.78
N VAL A 51 -5.36 -20.72 -15.72
CA VAL A 51 -4.08 -20.04 -15.50
C VAL A 51 -4.25 -19.17 -14.29
N GLY A 52 -3.23 -19.09 -13.45
CA GLY A 52 -3.18 -18.05 -12.44
C GLY A 52 -1.78 -17.63 -12.09
N GLY A 53 -1.69 -16.76 -11.10
CA GLY A 53 -0.44 -16.19 -10.63
C GLY A 53 -0.65 -15.46 -9.32
N TYR A 54 0.42 -15.28 -8.57
CA TYR A 54 0.39 -14.58 -7.28
C TYR A 54 1.09 -13.23 -7.37
N GLY A 55 0.55 -12.22 -6.71
CA GLY A 55 1.26 -11.00 -6.37
C GLY A 55 1.62 -11.00 -4.88
N ARG A 56 2.73 -10.36 -4.53
CA ARG A 56 3.13 -10.17 -3.14
C ARG A 56 3.62 -8.74 -2.92
N VAL A 57 3.30 -8.17 -1.75
CA VAL A 57 3.86 -6.92 -1.28
C VAL A 57 4.38 -7.13 0.14
N ASP A 58 5.66 -6.83 0.34
CA ASP A 58 6.32 -6.81 1.65
C ASP A 58 6.76 -5.39 1.96
N CYS A 59 6.47 -4.90 3.16
CA CYS A 59 7.00 -3.63 3.63
C CYS A 59 7.73 -3.80 4.96
N ASP A 60 8.61 -2.85 5.24
CA ASP A 60 9.40 -2.78 6.49
C ASP A 60 8.57 -2.38 7.72
N ASP A 61 7.36 -1.84 7.53
CA ASP A 61 6.40 -1.54 8.61
C ASP A 61 4.92 -1.63 8.14
N ILE A 62 3.99 -1.47 9.08
CA ILE A 62 2.54 -1.50 8.88
C ILE A 62 2.08 -0.21 8.18
N VAL A 63 1.38 -0.36 7.06
CA VAL A 63 0.68 0.73 6.38
C VAL A 63 -0.77 0.83 6.81
N ASP A 64 -1.22 2.08 7.03
CA ASP A 64 -2.54 2.43 7.56
C ASP A 64 -3.68 2.14 6.55
N GLY A 65 -3.36 2.22 5.26
CA GLY A 65 -4.28 1.88 4.18
C GLY A 65 -3.51 1.37 2.98
N ARG A 66 -3.75 0.12 2.60
CA ARG A 66 -3.15 -0.50 1.41
C ARG A 66 -4.24 -1.00 0.49
N GLU A 67 -4.16 -0.66 -0.80
CA GLU A 67 -4.90 -1.34 -1.86
C GLU A 67 -3.90 -2.11 -2.71
N MET A 68 -4.07 -3.42 -2.78
CA MET A 68 -3.31 -4.27 -3.69
C MET A 68 -4.27 -4.92 -4.67
N ILE A 69 -3.92 -4.85 -5.96
CA ILE A 69 -4.65 -5.43 -7.08
C ILE A 69 -3.72 -6.39 -7.80
N VAL A 70 -4.19 -7.60 -8.05
CA VAL A 70 -3.54 -8.59 -8.92
C VAL A 70 -4.49 -8.88 -10.07
N GLN A 71 -4.01 -8.70 -11.30
CA GLN A 71 -4.77 -8.91 -12.52
C GLN A 71 -3.97 -9.77 -13.49
N LEU A 72 -4.51 -10.94 -13.84
CA LEU A 72 -4.02 -11.74 -14.95
C LEU A 72 -4.38 -11.05 -16.26
N GLN A 73 -3.42 -11.03 -17.17
CA GLN A 73 -3.58 -10.44 -18.50
C GLN A 73 -3.11 -11.41 -19.56
N ILE A 74 -3.79 -11.39 -20.71
CA ILE A 74 -3.44 -12.18 -21.90
C ILE A 74 -3.00 -11.25 -23.02
N TYR A 75 -2.04 -11.69 -23.84
CA TYR A 75 -1.58 -10.93 -25.00
C TYR A 75 -2.39 -11.27 -26.25
N GLU A 76 -3.15 -10.29 -26.76
CA GLU A 76 -3.95 -10.40 -27.98
C GLU A 76 -3.64 -9.21 -28.90
N GLY A 77 -2.39 -9.12 -29.36
CA GLY A 77 -1.85 -7.93 -30.05
C GLY A 77 -1.56 -6.74 -29.12
N LYS A 78 -2.19 -6.73 -27.93
CA LYS A 78 -1.84 -5.93 -26.76
C LYS A 78 -2.25 -6.67 -25.49
N TRP A 79 -1.72 -6.26 -24.35
CA TRP A 79 -2.13 -6.83 -23.07
C TRP A 79 -3.58 -6.44 -22.75
N ARG A 80 -4.40 -7.45 -22.43
CA ARG A 80 -5.81 -7.30 -22.05
C ARG A 80 -6.03 -7.94 -20.69
N ASN A 81 -6.90 -7.33 -19.87
CA ASN A 81 -7.38 -7.96 -18.65
C ASN A 81 -8.07 -9.27 -19.00
N TYR A 82 -7.77 -10.31 -18.23
CA TYR A 82 -8.26 -11.64 -18.45
C TYR A 82 -8.86 -12.17 -17.15
N GLY A 83 -10.18 -12.27 -17.12
CA GLY A 83 -10.93 -12.44 -15.87
C GLY A 83 -11.07 -11.13 -15.10
N ASN A 84 -11.63 -11.24 -13.88
CA ASN A 84 -11.79 -10.13 -12.96
C ASN A 84 -10.53 -9.97 -12.10
N PRO A 85 -10.11 -8.75 -11.76
CA PRO A 85 -9.00 -8.55 -10.84
C PRO A 85 -9.34 -9.10 -9.45
N THR A 86 -8.30 -9.55 -8.74
CA THR A 86 -8.37 -9.83 -7.31
C THR A 86 -7.79 -8.66 -6.53
N GLU A 87 -8.52 -8.15 -5.55
CA GLU A 87 -8.17 -6.92 -4.82
C GLU A 87 -8.27 -7.10 -3.31
N THR A 88 -7.50 -6.33 -2.54
CA THR A 88 -7.60 -6.30 -1.07
C THR A 88 -7.30 -4.92 -0.51
N HIS A 89 -7.91 -4.64 0.64
CA HIS A 89 -7.78 -3.40 1.41
C HIS A 89 -7.18 -3.64 2.81
N ASN A 90 -6.29 -4.63 2.94
CA ASN A 90 -5.76 -5.05 4.24
C ASN A 90 -4.68 -4.12 4.80
N ARG A 91 -4.61 -4.06 6.13
CA ARG A 91 -3.51 -3.45 6.89
C ARG A 91 -2.54 -4.55 7.31
N GLY A 92 -1.25 -4.36 7.06
CA GLY A 92 -0.22 -5.32 7.45
C GLY A 92 1.07 -5.15 6.65
N MET A 93 2.15 -5.75 7.15
CA MET A 93 3.46 -5.72 6.51
C MET A 93 3.51 -6.59 5.25
N HIS A 94 2.88 -7.77 5.32
CA HIS A 94 2.90 -8.79 4.27
C HIS A 94 1.50 -9.02 3.70
N VAL A 95 1.36 -8.86 2.39
CA VAL A 95 0.10 -9.13 1.68
C VAL A 95 0.41 -9.91 0.42
N SER A 96 -0.31 -11.01 0.22
CA SER A 96 -0.26 -11.80 -1.00
C SER A 96 -1.67 -12.00 -1.53
N LEU A 97 -1.81 -11.93 -2.85
CA LEU A 97 -3.05 -12.20 -3.55
C LEU A 97 -2.79 -13.13 -4.72
N TYR A 98 -3.79 -13.94 -5.03
CA TYR A 98 -3.76 -14.82 -6.19
C TYR A 98 -4.89 -14.41 -7.13
N ASP A 99 -4.59 -14.35 -8.42
CA ASP A 99 -5.60 -14.17 -9.46
C ASP A 99 -5.56 -15.34 -10.44
N GLY A 100 -6.70 -15.61 -11.08
CA GLY A 100 -6.81 -16.72 -12.03
C GLY A 100 -8.02 -16.62 -12.95
N ALA A 101 -7.89 -17.24 -14.12
CA ALA A 101 -8.94 -17.29 -15.13
C ALA A 101 -8.90 -18.64 -15.88
N PRO A 102 -10.01 -19.03 -16.53
CA PRO A 102 -10.02 -20.18 -17.44
C PRO A 102 -8.93 -20.00 -18.48
N CYS A 103 -8.23 -21.07 -18.86
CA CYS A 103 -7.19 -20.96 -19.86
C CYS A 103 -7.77 -20.90 -21.27
N LYS A 104 -7.13 -20.12 -22.16
CA LYS A 104 -7.46 -20.05 -23.58
C LYS A 104 -6.73 -21.17 -24.31
N GLN A 105 -7.45 -21.90 -25.17
CA GLN A 105 -6.89 -23.00 -25.96
C GLN A 105 -5.69 -22.53 -26.80
N GLY A 106 -4.66 -23.37 -26.86
CA GLY A 106 -3.41 -23.12 -27.58
C GLY A 106 -2.31 -22.56 -26.69
N ILE A 107 -1.20 -22.17 -27.34
CA ILE A 107 -0.07 -21.55 -26.67
C ILE A 107 -0.32 -20.04 -26.61
N ASN A 108 -0.59 -19.53 -25.42
CA ASN A 108 -0.91 -18.12 -25.18
C ASN A 108 0.13 -17.48 -24.27
N ARG A 109 0.35 -16.17 -24.43
CA ARG A 109 1.21 -15.37 -23.54
C ARG A 109 0.36 -14.73 -22.46
N TYR A 110 0.73 -15.01 -21.22
CA TYR A 110 0.10 -14.45 -20.02
C TYR A 110 1.08 -13.56 -19.28
N ARG A 111 0.58 -12.53 -18.60
CA ARG A 111 1.33 -11.82 -17.58
C ARG A 111 0.48 -11.57 -16.36
N LEU A 112 1.11 -11.52 -15.21
CA LEU A 112 0.48 -11.01 -14.02
C LEU A 112 0.81 -9.53 -13.89
N HIS A 113 -0.20 -8.70 -13.65
CA HIS A 113 -0.05 -7.28 -13.43
C HIS A 113 -0.45 -6.97 -11.98
N VAL A 114 0.52 -6.53 -11.18
CA VAL A 114 0.34 -6.25 -9.76
C VAL A 114 0.49 -4.77 -9.53
N LYS A 115 -0.53 -4.15 -8.95
CA LYS A 115 -0.53 -2.76 -8.50
C LYS A 115 -0.66 -2.75 -6.98
N ASN A 116 0.16 -1.94 -6.34
CA ASN A 116 0.08 -1.69 -4.91
C ASN A 116 0.02 -0.18 -4.66
N THR A 117 -0.86 0.23 -3.75
CA THR A 117 -0.81 1.55 -3.13
C THR A 117 -0.77 1.37 -1.63
N GLY A 118 0.12 2.07 -0.94
CA GLY A 118 0.22 2.07 0.51
C GLY A 118 0.24 3.50 1.01
N ARG A 119 -0.46 3.77 2.10
CA ARG A 119 -0.40 5.05 2.80
C ARG A 119 0.03 4.81 4.24
N HIS A 120 1.00 5.60 4.68
CA HIS A 120 1.35 5.72 6.08
C HIS A 120 1.52 7.20 6.42
N HIS A 121 0.71 7.68 7.36
CA HIS A 121 0.57 9.11 7.64
C HIS A 121 0.32 9.97 6.37
N ASN A 122 1.26 10.88 6.05
CA ASN A 122 1.23 11.79 4.92
C ASN A 122 1.99 11.26 3.68
N THR A 123 2.55 10.05 3.74
CA THR A 123 3.32 9.47 2.64
C THR A 123 2.49 8.40 1.93
N GLN A 124 2.42 8.49 0.60
CA GLN A 124 1.78 7.49 -0.26
C GLN A 124 2.82 6.86 -1.20
N THR A 125 2.87 5.54 -1.22
CA THR A 125 3.69 4.75 -2.14
C THR A 125 2.77 4.08 -3.16
N LYS A 126 3.13 4.14 -4.44
CA LYS A 126 2.45 3.42 -5.52
C LYS A 126 3.47 2.69 -6.38
N THR A 127 3.29 1.39 -6.53
CA THR A 127 4.20 0.53 -7.31
C THR A 127 3.39 -0.34 -8.24
N VAL A 128 3.94 -0.58 -9.43
CA VAL A 128 3.38 -1.50 -10.41
C VAL A 128 4.48 -2.43 -10.89
N THR A 129 4.22 -3.74 -10.87
CA THR A 129 5.14 -4.76 -11.38
C THR A 129 4.38 -5.75 -12.25
N SER A 130 5.07 -6.33 -13.23
CA SER A 130 4.48 -7.38 -14.05
C SER A 130 5.50 -8.43 -14.47
N GLU A 131 5.05 -9.66 -14.59
CA GLU A 131 5.88 -10.79 -15.02
C GLU A 131 5.11 -11.64 -16.04
N SER A 132 5.77 -12.05 -17.13
CA SER A 132 5.10 -12.70 -18.28
C SER A 132 5.72 -14.05 -18.67
N VAL A 133 4.89 -14.95 -19.20
CA VAL A 133 5.31 -16.27 -19.67
C VAL A 133 4.35 -16.83 -20.72
N GLN A 134 4.84 -17.75 -21.55
CA GLN A 134 3.98 -18.57 -22.42
C GLN A 134 3.42 -19.76 -21.64
N VAL A 135 2.11 -19.98 -21.75
CA VAL A 135 1.42 -21.12 -21.13
C VAL A 135 0.68 -21.89 -22.21
N SER A 136 0.83 -23.21 -22.20
CA SER A 136 0.13 -24.11 -23.11
C SER A 136 -1.11 -24.69 -22.44
N CYS A 137 -2.23 -24.50 -23.11
CA CYS A 137 -3.54 -25.09 -22.81
C CYS A 137 -4.13 -25.69 -24.09
#